data_AF-A0A1M3PY88-F1
#
_entry.id   AF-A0A1M3PY88-F1
#
_cell.length_a   1.000
_cell.length_b   1.000
_cell.length_c   1.000
_cell.angle_alpha   90.00
_cell.angle_beta   90.00
_cell.angle_gamma   90.00
#
_symmetry.space_group_name_H-M   'P 1'
#
loop_
_entity.id
_entity.type
_entity.pdbx_description
1 polymer ?
#
loop_
_entity_poly.entity_id
_entity_poly.type
_entity_poly.pdbx_seq_one_letter_code
_entity_poly.pdbx_strand_id
1 'polypeptide(L)'
;MSEPRYAARLRALALAALVLCAGVASAQARVLEAGEGKAYKLPSQAIAAAQDGDTVQIAPGTYYDCAVVRASHLLIEGTGPDGSAILTDKTCMGKALLVIGGGDVTVRNMTLQRARVNDNNGAGIRAEGVNLTIDKVKFINNQNGILAGDKPGSKIIIRDSEFLRNGVCMASCAHGIYVGHIALLRVEHSHFAETKQGHHIKSRAQRTEVIGCTIEDGDTGTASYLIEAPNGGALIVRDNTLQKGPKAENHSAAIMIGSEGVDQPTPEILIENNKLSNTGNYGTYLVVNRSATEARLKGNKLTGSVKPLLGDGTVN
;
A
#
# COMPACT_ATOMS: atom_id res chain seq x y z
N MET A 1 -70.71 39.06 51.25
CA MET A 1 -69.37 39.18 51.87
C MET A 1 -68.36 38.49 50.95
N SER A 2 -67.34 39.24 50.55
CA SER A 2 -66.03 38.85 49.97
C SER A 2 -65.94 37.82 48.83
N GLU A 3 -65.65 38.30 47.62
CA GLU A 3 -64.81 37.59 46.64
C GLU A 3 -63.37 37.39 47.19
N PRO A 4 -62.55 36.49 46.59
CA PRO A 4 -61.68 36.95 45.51
C PRO A 4 -61.51 35.96 44.33
N ARG A 5 -61.69 36.53 43.13
CA ARG A 5 -60.83 36.47 41.93
C ARG A 5 -59.65 35.48 41.95
N TYR A 6 -59.67 34.50 41.05
CA TYR A 6 -58.49 34.17 40.23
C TYR A 6 -58.93 33.89 38.80
N ALA A 7 -58.39 34.72 37.91
CA ALA A 7 -58.71 34.80 36.51
C ALA A 7 -58.06 33.66 35.70
N ALA A 8 -58.83 33.19 34.73
CA ALA A 8 -58.43 32.88 33.36
C ALA A 8 -57.10 32.14 33.13
N ARG A 9 -57.20 30.92 32.60
CA ARG A 9 -56.94 30.63 31.17
C ARG A 9 -57.09 29.12 30.90
N LEU A 10 -58.27 28.78 30.40
CA LEU A 10 -58.51 27.55 29.65
C LEU A 10 -58.00 27.76 28.21
N ARG A 11 -57.40 26.69 27.67
CA ARG A 11 -57.22 26.32 26.25
C ARG A 11 -55.81 26.43 25.66
N ALA A 12 -55.48 25.30 25.04
CA ALA A 12 -54.56 25.09 23.93
C ALA A 12 -53.07 25.11 24.26
N LEU A 13 -52.51 23.93 24.55
CA LEU A 13 -51.18 23.49 24.07
C LEU A 13 -50.99 22.00 24.40
N ALA A 14 -51.88 21.18 23.84
CA ALA A 14 -51.71 19.73 23.78
C ALA A 14 -51.81 19.31 22.31
N LEU A 15 -50.86 19.76 21.48
CA LEU A 15 -50.60 19.21 20.13
C LEU A 15 -49.31 19.84 19.55
N ALA A 16 -48.14 19.45 20.05
CA ALA A 16 -46.85 19.72 19.40
C ALA A 16 -45.78 18.70 19.83
N ALA A 17 -46.15 17.41 19.82
CA ALA A 17 -45.21 16.31 19.96
C ALA A 17 -45.47 15.30 18.82
N LEU A 18 -45.52 15.80 17.59
CA LEU A 18 -45.58 14.98 16.40
C LEU A 18 -44.61 15.59 15.37
N VAL A 19 -43.76 14.73 14.82
CA VAL A 19 -42.85 14.98 13.69
C VAL A 19 -41.48 15.59 14.04
N LEU A 20 -40.64 14.79 14.70
CA LEU A 20 -39.18 14.83 14.47
C LEU A 20 -38.58 13.40 14.43
N CYS A 21 -39.31 12.48 13.81
CA CYS A 21 -38.68 11.33 13.13
C CYS A 21 -38.53 11.68 11.65
N ALA A 22 -37.85 12.79 11.35
CA ALA A 22 -37.36 13.03 10.00
C ALA A 22 -36.32 11.92 9.76
N GLY A 23 -36.66 11.02 8.83
CA GLY A 23 -35.98 9.75 8.65
C GLY A 23 -34.46 9.91 8.63
N VAL A 24 -33.80 9.14 9.49
CA VAL A 24 -32.42 8.75 9.24
C VAL A 24 -32.51 7.88 7.99
N ALA A 25 -32.44 8.51 6.81
CA ALA A 25 -32.24 7.78 5.58
C ALA A 25 -30.94 7.02 5.79
N SER A 26 -31.04 5.70 5.95
CA SER A 26 -29.86 4.83 5.83
C SER A 26 -29.30 5.16 4.46
N ALA A 27 -28.17 5.88 4.43
CA ALA A 27 -27.45 6.11 3.20
C ALA A 27 -27.00 4.73 2.73
N GLN A 28 -27.75 4.16 1.78
CA GLN A 28 -27.35 2.91 1.15
C GLN A 28 -26.11 3.20 0.33
N ALA A 29 -25.05 2.42 0.58
CA ALA A 29 -23.85 2.42 -0.26
C ALA A 29 -24.25 2.23 -1.73
N ARG A 30 -23.93 3.21 -2.57
CA ARG A 30 -24.25 3.16 -4.00
C ARG A 30 -23.19 2.36 -4.74
N VAL A 31 -23.57 1.79 -5.87
CA VAL A 31 -22.63 1.23 -6.83
C VAL A 31 -22.54 2.16 -8.03
N LEU A 32 -21.35 2.71 -8.28
CA LEU A 32 -21.06 3.59 -9.41
C LEU A 32 -20.27 2.80 -10.46
N GLU A 33 -20.88 2.57 -11.62
CA GLU A 33 -20.25 1.81 -12.69
C GLU A 33 -19.52 2.71 -13.69
N ALA A 34 -18.25 2.42 -13.94
CA ALA A 34 -17.42 3.08 -14.94
C ALA A 34 -16.98 2.13 -16.06
N GLY A 35 -16.96 2.62 -17.29
CA GLY A 35 -16.49 1.90 -18.47
C GLY A 35 -17.38 2.11 -19.69
N GLU A 36 -17.06 1.42 -20.78
CA GLU A 36 -17.85 1.48 -22.01
C GLU A 36 -19.30 1.01 -21.76
N GLY A 37 -20.28 1.82 -22.19
CA GLY A 37 -21.70 1.54 -21.97
C GLY A 37 -22.20 1.68 -20.53
N LYS A 38 -21.37 2.14 -19.59
CA LYS A 38 -21.75 2.38 -18.19
C LYS A 38 -22.17 3.83 -17.93
N ALA A 39 -22.74 4.07 -16.75
CA ALA A 39 -23.20 5.40 -16.33
C ALA A 39 -22.08 6.45 -16.36
N TYR A 40 -20.86 6.04 -15.99
CA TYR A 40 -19.65 6.86 -16.12
C TYR A 40 -18.76 6.28 -17.22
N LYS A 41 -18.26 7.14 -18.12
CA LYS A 41 -17.37 6.69 -19.20
C LYS A 41 -15.96 6.39 -18.70
N LEU A 42 -15.52 7.12 -17.67
CA LEU A 42 -14.17 7.03 -17.12
C LEU A 42 -14.17 6.70 -15.63
N PRO A 43 -13.18 5.93 -15.14
CA PRO A 43 -12.99 5.68 -13.71
C PRO A 43 -12.97 6.95 -12.87
N SER A 44 -12.27 8.00 -13.32
CA SER A 44 -12.19 9.28 -12.62
C SER A 44 -13.54 9.96 -12.41
N GLN A 45 -14.48 9.79 -13.34
CA GLN A 45 -15.81 10.38 -13.23
C GLN A 45 -16.64 9.69 -12.14
N ALA A 46 -16.62 8.35 -12.09
CA ALA A 46 -17.28 7.59 -11.03
C ALA A 46 -16.63 7.87 -9.66
N ILE A 47 -15.30 7.84 -9.58
CA ILE A 47 -14.56 8.12 -8.34
C ILE A 47 -14.83 9.55 -7.83
N ALA A 48 -14.94 10.54 -8.72
CA ALA A 48 -15.26 11.91 -8.33
C ALA A 48 -16.70 12.09 -7.81
N ALA A 49 -17.63 11.24 -8.26
CA ALA A 49 -19.04 11.27 -7.85
C ALA A 49 -19.33 10.39 -6.61
N ALA A 50 -18.40 9.52 -6.25
CA ALA A 50 -18.52 8.63 -5.11
C ALA A 50 -18.51 9.39 -3.78
N GLN A 51 -19.29 8.89 -2.84
CA GLN A 51 -19.39 9.36 -1.46
C GLN A 51 -18.85 8.28 -0.51
N ASP A 52 -18.73 8.64 0.76
CA ASP A 52 -18.23 7.70 1.77
C ASP A 52 -19.09 6.43 1.82
N GLY A 53 -18.45 5.27 1.83
CA GLY A 53 -19.11 3.97 1.85
C GLY A 53 -19.55 3.42 0.49
N ASP A 54 -19.43 4.17 -0.60
CA ASP A 54 -19.80 3.71 -1.94
C ASP A 54 -18.86 2.61 -2.48
N THR A 55 -19.32 1.91 -3.52
CA THR A 55 -18.50 1.04 -4.36
C THR A 55 -18.39 1.63 -5.77
N VAL A 56 -17.18 1.70 -6.31
CA VAL A 56 -16.90 2.03 -7.71
C VAL A 56 -16.48 0.77 -8.45
N GLN A 57 -17.28 0.36 -9.43
CA GLN A 57 -17.05 -0.81 -10.27
C GLN A 57 -16.56 -0.40 -11.66
N ILE A 58 -15.40 -0.89 -12.06
CA ILE A 58 -14.73 -0.49 -13.30
C ILE A 58 -14.72 -1.69 -14.25
N ALA A 59 -15.40 -1.54 -15.38
CA ALA A 59 -15.46 -2.56 -16.42
C ALA A 59 -14.07 -2.80 -17.06
N PRO A 60 -13.82 -3.98 -17.64
CA PRO A 60 -12.61 -4.25 -18.41
C PRO A 60 -12.33 -3.16 -19.45
N GLY A 61 -11.08 -2.73 -19.54
CA GLY A 61 -10.69 -1.67 -20.46
C GLY A 61 -9.36 -1.03 -20.09
N THR A 62 -8.79 -0.32 -21.06
CA THR A 62 -7.61 0.53 -20.84
C THR A 62 -8.03 1.99 -20.78
N TYR A 63 -7.75 2.63 -19.66
CA TYR A 63 -8.15 3.99 -19.35
C TYR A 63 -6.89 4.86 -19.20
N TYR A 64 -6.69 5.79 -20.14
CA TYR A 64 -5.70 6.86 -20.02
C TYR A 64 -6.21 7.94 -19.06
N ASP A 65 -6.28 7.56 -17.79
CA ASP A 65 -7.04 8.27 -16.78
C ASP A 65 -6.34 8.25 -15.41
N CYS A 66 -6.72 9.19 -14.56
CA CYS A 66 -6.26 9.27 -13.19
C CYS A 66 -7.38 9.78 -12.28
N ALA A 67 -7.35 9.44 -10.99
CA ALA A 67 -8.36 9.88 -10.06
C ALA A 67 -7.78 10.34 -8.71
N VAL A 68 -8.46 11.31 -8.10
CA VAL A 68 -8.24 11.74 -6.72
C VAL A 68 -9.41 11.20 -5.90
N VAL A 69 -9.13 10.22 -5.04
CA VAL A 69 -10.12 9.56 -4.19
C VAL A 69 -10.27 10.35 -2.91
N ARG A 70 -11.37 11.10 -2.79
CA ARG A 70 -11.67 11.93 -1.60
C ARG A 70 -12.52 11.19 -0.57
N ALA A 71 -13.43 10.34 -1.04
CA ALA A 71 -14.34 9.58 -0.19
C ALA A 71 -13.59 8.52 0.64
N SER A 72 -14.07 8.30 1.86
CA SER A 72 -13.60 7.27 2.79
C SER A 72 -14.49 6.03 2.74
N HIS A 73 -14.03 4.91 3.30
CA HIS A 73 -14.77 3.64 3.29
C HIS A 73 -15.17 3.19 1.87
N LEU A 74 -14.36 3.55 0.88
CA LEU A 74 -14.66 3.36 -0.53
C LEU A 74 -14.04 2.05 -1.03
N LEU A 75 -14.82 1.26 -1.76
CA LEU A 75 -14.30 0.16 -2.58
C LEU A 75 -14.14 0.62 -4.03
N ILE A 76 -12.94 0.48 -4.60
CA ILE A 76 -12.68 0.66 -6.03
C ILE A 76 -12.26 -0.69 -6.58
N GLU A 77 -13.03 -1.25 -7.51
CA GLU A 77 -12.76 -2.60 -8.02
C GLU A 77 -12.91 -2.72 -9.54
N GLY A 78 -12.05 -3.53 -10.16
CA GLY A 78 -12.29 -4.03 -11.51
C GLY A 78 -13.27 -5.19 -11.50
N THR A 79 -14.22 -5.21 -12.43
CA THR A 79 -15.25 -6.27 -12.53
C THR A 79 -14.89 -7.43 -13.44
N GLY A 80 -13.82 -7.30 -14.23
CA GLY A 80 -13.32 -8.36 -15.11
C GLY A 80 -12.28 -9.26 -14.48
N PRO A 81 -11.83 -10.29 -15.20
CA PRO A 81 -10.76 -11.17 -14.72
C PRO A 81 -9.43 -10.43 -14.59
N ASP A 82 -8.60 -10.87 -13.65
CA ASP A 82 -7.16 -10.65 -13.54
C ASP A 82 -6.65 -9.22 -13.74
N GLY A 83 -7.37 -8.23 -13.19
CA GLY A 83 -6.98 -6.82 -13.28
C GLY A 83 -7.15 -6.20 -14.67
N SER A 84 -8.11 -6.70 -15.47
CA SER A 84 -8.42 -6.21 -16.82
C SER A 84 -8.98 -4.78 -16.90
N ALA A 85 -9.29 -4.16 -15.76
CA ALA A 85 -9.47 -2.71 -15.65
C ALA A 85 -8.11 -2.03 -15.41
N ILE A 86 -7.60 -1.36 -16.45
CA ILE A 86 -6.23 -0.83 -16.50
C ILE A 86 -6.28 0.70 -16.48
N LEU A 87 -5.77 1.34 -15.42
CA LEU A 87 -5.44 2.78 -15.43
C LEU A 87 -3.98 2.96 -15.82
N THR A 88 -3.71 3.89 -16.73
CA THR A 88 -2.38 4.01 -17.33
C THR A 88 -1.99 5.43 -17.73
N ASP A 89 -0.68 5.69 -17.65
CA ASP A 89 0.06 6.85 -18.17
C ASP A 89 -0.31 8.23 -17.59
N LYS A 90 -1.59 8.61 -17.56
CA LYS A 90 -2.05 9.91 -17.05
C LYS A 90 -1.95 9.93 -15.53
N THR A 91 -1.35 10.98 -14.96
CA THR A 91 -1.23 11.14 -13.51
C THR A 91 -2.02 12.36 -13.02
N CYS A 92 -2.50 12.26 -11.78
CA CYS A 92 -3.25 13.30 -11.09
C CYS A 92 -2.34 14.02 -10.10
N MET A 93 -2.53 15.33 -9.98
CA MET A 93 -1.81 16.21 -9.04
C MET A 93 -0.27 16.18 -9.19
N GLY A 94 0.25 15.73 -10.36
CA GLY A 94 1.68 15.48 -10.53
C GLY A 94 2.22 14.35 -9.64
N LYS A 95 1.36 13.43 -9.17
CA LYS A 95 1.70 12.42 -8.16
C LYS A 95 1.51 10.98 -8.62
N ALA A 96 0.30 10.58 -9.04
CA ALA A 96 -0.04 9.16 -9.24
C ALA A 96 -1.23 8.92 -10.17
N LEU A 97 -1.46 7.67 -10.58
CA LEU A 97 -2.69 7.24 -11.25
C LEU A 97 -3.88 7.35 -10.28
N LEU A 98 -3.72 6.86 -9.05
CA LEU A 98 -4.67 7.04 -7.96
C LEU A 98 -4.02 7.80 -6.81
N VAL A 99 -4.57 8.97 -6.46
CA VAL A 99 -4.21 9.72 -5.25
C VAL A 99 -5.29 9.46 -4.20
N ILE A 100 -4.97 8.66 -3.20
CA ILE A 100 -5.90 8.21 -2.16
C ILE A 100 -5.86 9.18 -0.98
N GLY A 101 -6.79 10.14 -0.96
CA GLY A 101 -6.93 11.11 0.12
C GLY A 101 -7.91 10.66 1.22
N GLY A 102 -8.93 9.87 0.86
CA GLY A 102 -9.90 9.31 1.80
C GLY A 102 -9.31 8.19 2.67
N GLY A 103 -9.96 7.91 3.81
CA GLY A 103 -9.57 6.86 4.74
C GLY A 103 -10.26 5.53 4.48
N ASP A 104 -9.66 4.42 4.93
CA ASP A 104 -10.24 3.08 4.86
C ASP A 104 -10.70 2.68 3.43
N VAL A 105 -9.87 3.03 2.44
CA VAL A 105 -10.14 2.73 1.03
C VAL A 105 -9.61 1.34 0.69
N THR A 106 -10.35 0.60 -0.14
CA THR A 106 -9.91 -0.66 -0.74
C THR A 106 -9.79 -0.49 -2.26
N VAL A 107 -8.63 -0.86 -2.83
CA VAL A 107 -8.43 -0.96 -4.28
C VAL A 107 -8.23 -2.42 -4.63
N ARG A 108 -9.04 -2.95 -5.55
CA ARG A 108 -9.09 -4.39 -5.83
C ARG A 108 -9.14 -4.73 -7.31
N ASN A 109 -8.44 -5.79 -7.72
CA ASN A 109 -8.61 -6.43 -9.03
C ASN A 109 -8.46 -5.47 -10.22
N MET A 110 -7.35 -4.73 -10.25
CA MET A 110 -7.05 -3.73 -11.29
C MET A 110 -5.57 -3.73 -11.65
N THR A 111 -5.23 -3.12 -12.78
CA THR A 111 -3.85 -2.85 -13.16
C THR A 111 -3.59 -1.35 -13.16
N LEU A 112 -2.50 -0.93 -12.51
CA LEU A 112 -2.02 0.44 -12.45
C LEU A 112 -0.61 0.48 -13.06
N GLN A 113 -0.47 1.13 -14.23
CA GLN A 113 0.78 1.02 -14.98
C GLN A 113 1.29 2.33 -15.61
N ARG A 114 2.61 2.38 -15.82
CA ARG A 114 3.31 3.45 -16.53
C ARG A 114 3.12 4.86 -15.93
N ALA A 115 2.89 4.96 -14.62
CA ALA A 115 2.86 6.26 -13.95
C ALA A 115 4.23 6.96 -14.03
N ARG A 116 4.25 8.17 -14.60
CA ARG A 116 5.43 9.03 -14.72
C ARG A 116 5.09 10.47 -14.33
N VAL A 117 5.95 11.09 -13.53
CA VAL A 117 5.87 12.50 -13.13
C VAL A 117 7.27 13.12 -13.14
N ASN A 118 7.34 14.47 -13.17
CA ASN A 118 8.61 15.21 -13.27
C ASN A 118 9.54 14.97 -12.08
N ASP A 119 8.98 14.77 -10.89
CA ASP A 119 9.72 14.53 -9.65
C ASP A 119 10.32 13.11 -9.58
N ASN A 120 10.17 12.30 -10.63
CA ASN A 120 10.68 10.93 -10.74
C ASN A 120 10.15 9.96 -9.68
N ASN A 121 8.98 10.23 -9.11
CA ASN A 121 8.34 9.40 -8.09
C ASN A 121 6.86 9.10 -8.41
N GLY A 122 6.50 9.12 -9.69
CA GLY A 122 5.14 8.91 -10.19
C GLY A 122 4.63 7.54 -9.81
N ALA A 123 3.58 7.50 -9.00
CA ALA A 123 3.13 6.26 -8.37
C ALA A 123 1.91 5.63 -9.07
N GLY A 124 1.78 4.30 -8.99
CA GLY A 124 0.49 3.67 -9.24
C GLY A 124 -0.55 4.17 -8.22
N ILE A 125 -0.18 4.11 -6.93
CA ILE A 125 -0.95 4.71 -5.83
C ILE A 125 -0.07 5.68 -5.02
N ARG A 126 -0.58 6.90 -4.81
CA ARG A 126 -0.13 7.80 -3.75
C ARG A 126 -1.11 7.72 -2.58
N ALA A 127 -0.68 7.20 -1.43
CA ALA A 127 -1.53 7.10 -0.23
C ALA A 127 -1.32 8.31 0.69
N GLU A 128 -2.34 9.16 0.82
CA GLU A 128 -2.34 10.39 1.64
C GLU A 128 -3.37 10.33 2.80
N GLY A 129 -4.38 9.46 2.66
CA GLY A 129 -5.37 9.12 3.68
C GLY A 129 -4.84 8.18 4.77
N VAL A 130 -5.73 7.78 5.69
CA VAL A 130 -5.46 6.76 6.72
C VAL A 130 -6.02 5.42 6.29
N ASN A 131 -5.28 4.35 6.47
CA ASN A 131 -5.66 2.98 6.13
C ASN A 131 -5.93 2.74 4.64
N LEU A 132 -5.25 1.74 4.08
CA LEU A 132 -5.42 1.34 2.68
C LEU A 132 -5.30 -0.16 2.56
N THR A 133 -6.28 -0.78 1.90
CA THR A 133 -6.22 -2.19 1.51
C THR A 133 -6.06 -2.32 0.00
N ILE A 134 -5.11 -3.15 -0.41
CA ILE A 134 -4.81 -3.46 -1.80
C ILE A 134 -4.90 -4.96 -1.98
N ASP A 135 -5.72 -5.40 -2.93
CA ASP A 135 -6.09 -6.81 -3.10
C ASP A 135 -6.12 -7.18 -4.58
N LYS A 136 -5.27 -8.10 -5.05
CA LYS A 136 -5.24 -8.50 -6.47
C LYS A 136 -4.99 -7.34 -7.44
N VAL A 137 -4.14 -6.40 -7.04
CA VAL A 137 -3.76 -5.26 -7.89
C VAL A 137 -2.38 -5.50 -8.50
N LYS A 138 -2.24 -5.14 -9.78
CA LYS A 138 -0.97 -5.20 -10.53
C LYS A 138 -0.38 -3.80 -10.68
N PHE A 139 0.87 -3.62 -10.28
CA PHE A 139 1.63 -2.38 -10.44
C PHE A 139 2.74 -2.61 -11.45
N ILE A 140 2.62 -2.04 -12.65
CA ILE A 140 3.51 -2.38 -13.77
C ILE A 140 4.25 -1.15 -14.30
N ASN A 141 5.57 -1.19 -14.28
CA ASN A 141 6.43 -0.19 -14.94
C ASN A 141 6.15 1.28 -14.52
N ASN A 142 5.71 1.48 -13.29
CA ASN A 142 5.59 2.80 -12.69
C ASN A 142 6.97 3.30 -12.23
N GLN A 143 7.16 4.60 -12.07
CA GLN A 143 8.33 5.09 -11.34
C GLN A 143 8.31 4.56 -9.91
N ASN A 144 7.17 4.65 -9.22
CA ASN A 144 6.91 4.02 -7.94
C ASN A 144 5.67 3.11 -8.03
N GLY A 145 5.68 1.91 -7.44
CA GLY A 145 4.43 1.13 -7.37
C GLY A 145 3.45 1.81 -6.42
N ILE A 146 3.85 1.93 -5.16
CA ILE A 146 3.12 2.63 -4.10
C ILE A 146 4.04 3.61 -3.40
N LEU A 147 3.57 4.83 -3.22
CA LEU A 147 4.25 5.84 -2.40
C LEU A 147 3.30 6.35 -1.31
N ALA A 148 3.66 6.12 -0.05
CA ALA A 148 2.95 6.63 1.11
C ALA A 148 3.88 7.49 1.97
N GLY A 149 3.42 8.67 2.35
CA GLY A 149 4.13 9.54 3.30
C GLY A 149 3.87 9.14 4.74
N ASP A 150 4.33 9.97 5.67
CA ASP A 150 4.12 9.76 7.10
C ASP A 150 2.65 9.92 7.48
N LYS A 151 2.13 8.91 8.16
CA LYS A 151 0.76 8.88 8.67
C LYS A 151 0.71 8.01 9.94
N PRO A 152 1.10 8.56 11.10
CA PRO A 152 1.12 7.81 12.35
C PRO A 152 -0.24 7.14 12.62
N GLY A 153 -0.22 5.88 13.06
CA GLY A 153 -1.45 5.09 13.30
C GLY A 153 -2.05 4.42 12.06
N SER A 154 -1.66 4.83 10.84
CA SER A 154 -2.19 4.25 9.59
C SER A 154 -1.68 2.83 9.35
N LYS A 155 -2.50 2.03 8.64
CA LYS A 155 -2.15 0.66 8.23
C LYS A 155 -2.27 0.50 6.72
N ILE A 156 -1.27 -0.08 6.07
CA ILE A 156 -1.35 -0.46 4.66
C ILE A 156 -1.26 -1.97 4.58
N ILE A 157 -2.30 -2.60 4.04
CA ILE A 157 -2.40 -4.04 3.85
C ILE A 157 -2.42 -4.35 2.36
N ILE A 158 -1.51 -5.19 1.89
CA ILE A 158 -1.35 -5.58 0.49
C ILE A 158 -1.40 -7.09 0.44
N ARG A 159 -2.26 -7.66 -0.41
CA ARG A 159 -2.38 -9.10 -0.58
C ARG A 159 -2.63 -9.50 -2.03
N ASP A 160 -2.13 -10.69 -2.38
CA ASP A 160 -2.38 -11.33 -3.68
C ASP A 160 -2.03 -10.41 -4.88
N SER A 161 -1.02 -9.55 -4.73
CA SER A 161 -0.72 -8.44 -5.64
C SER A 161 0.59 -8.64 -6.39
N GLU A 162 0.75 -7.95 -7.52
CA GLU A 162 1.96 -8.05 -8.36
C GLU A 162 2.64 -6.69 -8.55
N PHE A 163 3.97 -6.65 -8.44
CA PHE A 163 4.81 -5.47 -8.67
C PHE A 163 5.88 -5.82 -9.69
N LEU A 164 5.71 -5.35 -10.92
CA LEU A 164 6.55 -5.73 -12.05
C LEU A 164 7.27 -4.51 -12.61
N ARG A 165 8.61 -4.56 -12.64
CA ARG A 165 9.44 -3.55 -13.34
C ARG A 165 9.24 -2.10 -12.90
N ASN A 166 8.81 -1.88 -11.65
CA ASN A 166 8.73 -0.55 -11.05
C ASN A 166 10.13 -0.04 -10.67
N GLY A 167 10.24 1.24 -10.32
CA GLY A 167 11.47 1.82 -9.79
C GLY A 167 12.21 2.68 -10.81
N VAL A 168 12.79 3.76 -10.29
CA VAL A 168 13.78 4.63 -10.94
C VAL A 168 14.59 5.26 -9.83
N CYS A 169 15.89 5.49 -10.01
CA CYS A 169 16.67 6.26 -9.07
C CYS A 169 17.50 7.31 -9.83
N MET A 170 17.08 8.56 -9.66
CA MET A 170 17.78 9.75 -10.18
C MET A 170 18.16 10.64 -8.99
N ALA A 171 17.48 11.78 -8.79
CA ALA A 171 17.70 12.64 -7.62
C ALA A 171 17.06 12.07 -6.33
N SER A 172 15.98 11.30 -6.47
CA SER A 172 15.34 10.51 -5.41
C SER A 172 15.05 9.12 -5.99
N CYS A 173 15.22 8.07 -5.17
CA CYS A 173 14.82 6.73 -5.59
C CYS A 173 13.32 6.52 -5.40
N ALA A 174 12.70 5.92 -6.41
CA ALA A 174 11.36 5.35 -6.38
C ALA A 174 11.47 3.82 -6.38
N HIS A 175 10.47 3.14 -5.82
CA HIS A 175 10.58 1.74 -5.38
C HIS A 175 9.40 0.91 -5.92
N GLY A 176 9.38 -0.40 -5.63
CA GLY A 176 8.13 -1.18 -5.75
C GLY A 176 7.11 -0.68 -4.75
N ILE A 177 7.50 -0.65 -3.47
CA ILE A 177 6.75 -0.04 -2.37
C ILE A 177 7.67 0.91 -1.62
N TYR A 178 7.21 2.14 -1.38
CA TYR A 178 7.78 3.07 -0.42
C TYR A 178 6.70 3.49 0.56
N VAL A 179 6.91 3.18 1.84
CA VAL A 179 6.06 3.64 2.93
C VAL A 179 6.87 4.41 3.98
N GLY A 180 6.38 5.60 4.34
CA GLY A 180 6.89 6.43 5.45
C GLY A 180 6.52 5.89 6.83
N HIS A 181 6.51 6.77 7.83
CA HIS A 181 6.19 6.42 9.22
C HIS A 181 4.68 6.17 9.39
N ILE A 182 4.30 4.90 9.39
CA ILE A 182 2.94 4.41 9.67
C ILE A 182 2.97 3.33 10.76
N ALA A 183 1.82 2.88 11.25
CA ALA A 183 1.78 1.83 12.28
C ALA A 183 2.10 0.43 11.72
N LEU A 184 1.58 0.09 10.54
CA LEU A 184 1.76 -1.24 9.96
C LEU A 184 1.82 -1.20 8.44
N LEU A 185 2.86 -1.79 7.87
CA LEU A 185 2.84 -2.32 6.50
C LEU A 185 2.78 -3.85 6.58
N ARG A 186 1.74 -4.45 5.98
CA ARG A 186 1.64 -5.90 5.81
C ARG A 186 1.52 -6.24 4.33
N VAL A 187 2.38 -7.13 3.85
CA VAL A 187 2.42 -7.62 2.47
C VAL A 187 2.34 -9.15 2.49
N GLU A 188 1.30 -9.71 1.89
CA GLU A 188 1.00 -11.14 1.92
C GLU A 188 0.82 -11.69 0.50
N HIS A 189 1.31 -12.92 0.25
CA HIS A 189 1.03 -13.69 -0.98
C HIS A 189 1.21 -12.90 -2.29
N SER A 190 2.19 -12.00 -2.31
CA SER A 190 2.41 -11.06 -3.41
C SER A 190 3.70 -11.37 -4.16
N HIS A 191 3.74 -11.02 -5.46
CA HIS A 191 4.86 -11.24 -6.34
C HIS A 191 5.53 -9.92 -6.74
N PHE A 192 6.85 -9.87 -6.64
CA PHE A 192 7.67 -8.74 -7.04
C PHE A 192 8.73 -9.25 -8.01
N ALA A 193 8.81 -8.65 -9.19
CA ALA A 193 9.77 -9.05 -10.21
C ALA A 193 10.42 -7.86 -10.90
N GLU A 194 11.72 -7.96 -11.14
CA GLU A 194 12.48 -7.08 -12.03
C GLU A 194 12.40 -5.59 -11.69
N THR A 195 12.27 -5.24 -10.40
CA THR A 195 12.36 -3.83 -9.97
C THR A 195 13.66 -3.22 -10.53
N LYS A 196 13.52 -2.08 -11.20
CA LYS A 196 14.59 -1.47 -11.99
C LYS A 196 15.58 -0.75 -11.08
N GLN A 197 15.16 0.12 -10.20
CA GLN A 197 16.09 0.81 -9.29
C GLN A 197 15.41 1.02 -7.95
N GLY A 198 16.17 1.41 -6.93
CA GLY A 198 15.65 1.47 -5.57
C GLY A 198 15.50 0.08 -4.97
N HIS A 199 14.37 -0.23 -4.35
CA HIS A 199 14.12 -1.48 -3.60
C HIS A 199 12.77 -2.05 -4.02
N HIS A 200 12.59 -3.37 -3.91
CA HIS A 200 11.24 -3.93 -4.06
C HIS A 200 10.34 -3.39 -2.95
N ILE A 201 10.81 -3.40 -1.70
CA ILE A 201 10.08 -2.86 -0.54
C ILE A 201 11.01 -1.96 0.29
N LYS A 202 10.61 -0.71 0.54
CA LYS A 202 11.20 0.21 1.51
C LYS A 202 10.12 0.65 2.51
N SER A 203 10.33 0.38 3.80
CA SER A 203 9.33 0.63 4.83
C SER A 203 9.91 1.30 6.06
N ARG A 204 9.37 2.48 6.41
CA ARG A 204 9.58 3.15 7.70
C ARG A 204 8.43 2.91 8.68
N ALA A 205 7.59 1.91 8.43
CA ALA A 205 6.52 1.56 9.35
C ALA A 205 7.09 1.11 10.70
N GLN A 206 6.35 1.35 11.79
CA GLN A 206 6.67 0.82 13.13
C GLN A 206 6.67 -0.71 13.15
N ARG A 207 5.88 -1.33 12.26
CA ARG A 207 5.85 -2.77 12.02
C ARG A 207 5.75 -3.05 10.52
N THR A 208 6.63 -3.90 10.03
CA THR A 208 6.61 -4.40 8.65
C THR A 208 6.53 -5.92 8.65
N GLU A 209 5.54 -6.46 7.94
CA GLU A 209 5.33 -7.89 7.77
C GLU A 209 5.34 -8.24 6.28
N VAL A 210 6.20 -9.17 5.89
CA VAL A 210 6.31 -9.69 4.51
C VAL A 210 6.21 -11.21 4.57
N ILE A 211 5.09 -11.76 4.11
CA ILE A 211 4.68 -13.13 4.40
C ILE A 211 4.26 -13.85 3.13
N GLY A 212 4.87 -15.00 2.84
CA GLY A 212 4.45 -15.85 1.73
C GLY A 212 4.60 -15.20 0.35
N CYS A 213 5.48 -14.21 0.21
CA CYS A 213 5.75 -13.50 -1.04
C CYS A 213 6.84 -14.19 -1.87
N THR A 214 6.82 -13.92 -3.18
CA THR A 214 7.95 -14.17 -4.08
C THR A 214 8.54 -12.82 -4.47
N ILE A 215 9.81 -12.57 -4.14
CA ILE A 215 10.50 -11.30 -4.40
C ILE A 215 11.81 -11.60 -5.13
N GLU A 216 11.85 -11.28 -6.42
CA GLU A 216 12.96 -11.64 -7.30
C GLU A 216 13.42 -10.45 -8.15
N ASP A 217 14.73 -10.23 -8.20
CA ASP A 217 15.31 -9.30 -9.18
C ASP A 217 15.18 -9.85 -10.61
N GLY A 218 15.11 -11.18 -10.77
CA GLY A 218 15.24 -11.84 -12.06
C GLY A 218 16.63 -11.62 -12.69
N ASP A 219 16.75 -11.90 -13.98
CA ASP A 219 18.03 -11.77 -14.71
C ASP A 219 18.35 -10.31 -15.10
N THR A 220 17.34 -9.45 -15.09
CA THR A 220 17.45 -8.08 -15.62
C THR A 220 17.18 -6.99 -14.59
N GLY A 221 16.52 -7.29 -13.47
CA GLY A 221 16.26 -6.32 -12.42
C GLY A 221 17.55 -5.85 -11.77
N THR A 222 17.55 -4.56 -11.45
CA THR A 222 18.71 -3.84 -10.92
C THR A 222 18.42 -3.30 -9.51
N ALA A 223 17.37 -3.77 -8.84
CA ALA A 223 17.05 -3.38 -7.46
C ALA A 223 18.24 -3.58 -6.50
N SER A 224 18.37 -2.65 -5.56
CA SER A 224 19.37 -2.64 -4.50
C SER A 224 19.03 -3.69 -3.44
N TYR A 225 18.19 -3.37 -2.45
CA TYR A 225 17.67 -4.34 -1.49
C TYR A 225 16.33 -4.94 -1.93
N LEU A 226 16.07 -6.20 -1.53
CA LEU A 226 14.74 -6.78 -1.67
C LEU A 226 13.78 -6.14 -0.66
N ILE A 227 14.22 -6.05 0.59
CA ILE A 227 13.47 -5.43 1.68
C ILE A 227 14.41 -4.51 2.46
N GLU A 228 13.98 -3.27 2.67
CA GLU A 228 14.69 -2.30 3.49
C GLU A 228 13.79 -1.75 4.60
N ALA A 229 14.27 -1.82 5.84
CA ALA A 229 13.74 -1.14 7.02
C ALA A 229 14.78 -0.08 7.47
N PRO A 230 14.85 1.08 6.77
CA PRO A 230 16.00 1.98 6.88
C PRO A 230 16.16 2.59 8.28
N ASN A 231 15.06 2.71 9.02
CA ASN A 231 14.97 3.35 10.33
C ASN A 231 14.76 2.35 11.51
N GLY A 232 14.78 1.05 11.22
CA GLY A 232 14.38 0.01 12.18
C GLY A 232 12.86 -0.22 12.16
N GLY A 233 12.26 -0.51 13.32
CA GLY A 233 10.87 -0.95 13.45
C GLY A 233 10.75 -2.47 13.51
N ALA A 234 9.66 -2.99 14.06
CA ALA A 234 9.43 -4.43 14.10
C ALA A 234 9.43 -5.00 12.68
N LEU A 235 10.18 -6.07 12.44
CA LEU A 235 10.32 -6.66 11.11
C LEU A 235 10.09 -8.17 11.15
N ILE A 236 9.12 -8.64 10.36
CA ILE A 236 8.75 -10.05 10.26
C ILE A 236 8.77 -10.42 8.78
N VAL A 237 9.72 -11.25 8.40
CA VAL A 237 9.88 -11.74 7.03
C VAL A 237 9.84 -13.25 7.09
N ARG A 238 8.73 -13.86 6.69
CA ARG A 238 8.58 -15.32 6.80
C ARG A 238 7.94 -15.99 5.60
N ASP A 239 8.33 -17.25 5.39
CA ASP A 239 7.77 -18.14 4.38
C ASP A 239 7.88 -17.59 2.94
N ASN A 240 8.86 -16.71 2.67
CA ASN A 240 9.05 -16.08 1.36
C ASN A 240 10.03 -16.84 0.48
N THR A 241 9.89 -16.67 -0.84
CA THR A 241 10.92 -16.99 -1.82
C THR A 241 11.59 -15.69 -2.27
N LEU A 242 12.90 -15.59 -2.09
CA LEU A 242 13.70 -14.39 -2.30
C LEU A 242 14.81 -14.70 -3.30
N GLN A 243 15.07 -13.77 -4.21
CA GLN A 243 16.18 -13.89 -5.15
C GLN A 243 16.90 -12.57 -5.38
N LYS A 244 18.21 -12.57 -5.11
CA LYS A 244 19.15 -11.52 -5.55
C LYS A 244 19.68 -11.85 -6.94
N GLY A 245 19.57 -10.89 -7.86
CA GLY A 245 19.87 -11.08 -9.28
C GLY A 245 21.26 -10.63 -9.71
N PRO A 246 21.73 -11.09 -10.87
CA PRO A 246 23.08 -10.82 -11.36
C PRO A 246 23.35 -9.34 -11.65
N LYS A 247 22.31 -8.53 -11.81
CA LYS A 247 22.42 -7.09 -12.09
C LYS A 247 22.05 -6.19 -10.91
N ALA A 248 21.84 -6.74 -9.71
CA ALA A 248 21.56 -5.95 -8.52
C ALA A 248 22.52 -4.76 -8.36
N GLU A 249 22.02 -3.55 -8.10
CA GLU A 249 22.89 -2.39 -7.86
C GLU A 249 23.67 -2.49 -6.55
N ASN A 250 23.09 -3.17 -5.54
CA ASN A 250 23.71 -3.38 -4.25
C ASN A 250 23.78 -4.86 -3.92
N HIS A 251 24.98 -5.31 -3.56
CA HIS A 251 25.29 -6.70 -3.28
C HIS A 251 25.31 -7.02 -1.78
N SER A 252 25.31 -6.00 -0.92
CA SER A 252 25.58 -6.18 0.51
C SER A 252 24.53 -7.02 1.25
N ALA A 253 23.26 -6.95 0.87
CA ALA A 253 22.19 -7.67 1.57
C ALA A 253 20.98 -7.95 0.66
N ALA A 254 20.21 -8.98 1.01
CA ALA A 254 18.82 -9.12 0.56
C ALA A 254 17.87 -8.27 1.43
N ILE A 255 18.04 -8.35 2.75
CA ILE A 255 17.26 -7.61 3.76
C ILE A 255 18.19 -6.67 4.53
N MET A 256 17.90 -5.37 4.50
CA MET A 256 18.72 -4.33 5.13
C MET A 256 17.93 -3.62 6.24
N ILE A 257 18.53 -3.51 7.43
CA ILE A 257 17.91 -2.85 8.60
C ILE A 257 18.85 -1.76 9.11
N GLY A 258 18.32 -0.54 9.28
CA GLY A 258 19.07 0.58 9.87
C GLY A 258 20.05 1.27 8.92
N SER A 259 19.82 1.24 7.60
CA SER A 259 20.68 1.87 6.61
C SER A 259 20.71 3.41 6.71
N GLU A 260 19.65 4.04 7.20
CA GLU A 260 19.52 5.50 7.35
C GLU A 260 19.54 5.98 8.81
N GLY A 261 19.95 5.09 9.73
CA GLY A 261 19.99 5.35 11.18
C GLY A 261 18.74 4.83 11.89
N VAL A 262 18.95 4.09 12.99
CA VAL A 262 17.84 3.53 13.77
C VAL A 262 17.34 4.59 14.75
N ASP A 263 16.18 5.15 14.47
CA ASP A 263 15.54 6.22 15.26
C ASP A 263 14.14 5.84 15.76
N GLN A 264 13.63 4.64 15.42
CA GLN A 264 12.39 4.10 15.97
C GLN A 264 12.59 2.78 16.75
N PRO A 265 11.74 2.52 17.76
CA PRO A 265 11.78 1.26 18.51
C PRO A 265 11.71 0.05 17.59
N THR A 266 12.64 -0.89 17.80
CA THR A 266 12.74 -2.14 17.03
C THR A 266 12.52 -3.30 18.01
N PRO A 267 11.27 -3.62 18.38
CA PRO A 267 11.02 -4.58 19.46
C PRO A 267 11.28 -6.04 19.04
N GLU A 268 11.23 -6.33 17.73
CA GLU A 268 11.48 -7.66 17.20
C GLU A 268 11.99 -7.63 15.76
N ILE A 269 12.91 -8.56 15.45
CA ILE A 269 13.34 -8.87 14.09
C ILE A 269 13.28 -10.39 13.93
N LEU A 270 12.36 -10.87 13.10
CA LEU A 270 12.07 -12.28 12.90
C LEU A 270 12.13 -12.63 11.41
N ILE A 271 13.08 -13.50 11.06
CA ILE A 271 13.35 -13.89 9.67
C ILE A 271 13.28 -15.41 9.59
N GLU A 272 12.15 -15.96 9.16
CA GLU A 272 11.88 -17.39 9.31
C GLU A 272 11.46 -18.10 8.03
N ASN A 273 11.95 -19.32 7.82
CA ASN A 273 11.51 -20.23 6.76
C ASN A 273 11.58 -19.65 5.34
N ASN A 274 12.41 -18.63 5.11
CA ASN A 274 12.58 -18.05 3.78
C ASN A 274 13.55 -18.90 2.95
N LYS A 275 13.39 -18.85 1.63
CA LYS A 275 14.34 -19.42 0.67
C LYS A 275 15.01 -18.26 -0.06
N LEU A 276 16.29 -18.03 0.17
CA LEU A 276 17.06 -17.03 -0.56
C LEU A 276 18.01 -17.72 -1.55
N SER A 277 17.88 -17.37 -2.83
CA SER A 277 18.90 -17.64 -3.84
C SER A 277 19.64 -16.36 -4.22
N ASN A 278 20.96 -16.45 -4.35
CA ASN A 278 21.76 -15.42 -4.99
C ASN A 278 22.30 -15.99 -6.30
N THR A 279 21.84 -15.43 -7.43
CA THR A 279 22.26 -15.87 -8.77
C THR A 279 23.32 -14.95 -9.38
N GLY A 280 23.76 -13.92 -8.65
CA GLY A 280 24.89 -13.08 -9.04
C GLY A 280 26.26 -13.72 -8.75
N ASN A 281 27.30 -13.20 -9.40
CA ASN A 281 28.69 -13.63 -9.20
C ASN A 281 29.40 -12.92 -8.02
N TYR A 282 28.62 -12.45 -7.04
CA TYR A 282 29.06 -11.68 -5.88
C TYR A 282 28.54 -12.31 -4.59
N GLY A 283 29.13 -11.99 -3.43
CA GLY A 283 28.61 -12.40 -2.13
C GLY A 283 27.53 -11.46 -1.61
N THR A 284 26.53 -12.00 -0.90
CA THR A 284 25.49 -11.21 -0.22
C THR A 284 25.15 -11.77 1.15
N TYR A 285 24.53 -10.97 2.02
CA TYR A 285 23.92 -11.46 3.26
C TYR A 285 22.41 -11.65 3.07
N LEU A 286 21.81 -12.65 3.74
CA LEU A 286 20.35 -12.67 3.89
C LEU A 286 19.91 -11.43 4.66
N VAL A 287 20.55 -11.15 5.80
CA VAL A 287 20.27 -9.95 6.63
C VAL A 287 21.55 -9.19 6.94
N VAL A 288 21.51 -7.87 6.76
CA VAL A 288 22.42 -6.94 7.45
C VAL A 288 21.60 -6.15 8.46
N ASN A 289 21.94 -6.32 9.74
CA ASN A 289 21.28 -5.67 10.87
C ASN A 289 22.20 -4.61 11.49
N ARG A 290 21.82 -3.34 11.39
CA ARG A 290 22.52 -2.23 12.07
C ARG A 290 21.80 -1.71 13.32
N SER A 291 20.72 -2.38 13.74
CA SER A 291 20.08 -2.10 15.02
C SER A 291 20.78 -2.85 16.16
N ALA A 292 20.56 -2.40 17.40
CA ALA A 292 20.98 -3.12 18.60
C ALA A 292 20.02 -4.26 18.99
N THR A 293 18.94 -4.46 18.23
CA THR A 293 17.97 -5.55 18.46
C THR A 293 18.47 -6.79 17.76
N GLU A 294 18.55 -7.91 18.48
CA GLU A 294 18.97 -9.18 17.90
C GLU A 294 17.99 -9.68 16.83
N ALA A 295 18.52 -9.96 15.64
CA ALA A 295 17.77 -10.62 14.58
C ALA A 295 17.69 -12.13 14.81
N ARG A 296 16.49 -12.69 14.83
CA ARG A 296 16.27 -14.13 14.96
C ARG A 296 16.04 -14.74 13.58
N LEU A 297 17.06 -15.43 13.06
CA LEU A 297 16.99 -16.14 11.79
C LEU A 297 16.76 -17.62 12.07
N LYS A 298 15.65 -18.19 11.61
CA LYS A 298 15.31 -19.60 11.85
C LYS A 298 14.85 -20.32 10.58
N GLY A 299 15.43 -21.48 10.28
CA GLY A 299 14.94 -22.37 9.22
C GLY A 299 15.05 -21.80 7.80
N ASN A 300 15.85 -20.75 7.59
CA ASN A 300 16.07 -20.16 6.27
C ASN A 300 16.97 -21.06 5.43
N LYS A 301 16.64 -21.21 4.14
CA LYS A 301 17.43 -21.96 3.16
C LYS A 301 18.16 -20.98 2.25
N LEU A 302 19.48 -21.08 2.19
CA LEU A 302 20.35 -20.18 1.43
C LEU A 302 21.01 -20.95 0.29
N THR A 303 21.01 -20.39 -0.92
CA THR A 303 21.65 -20.99 -2.10
C THR A 303 22.48 -19.94 -2.85
N GLY A 304 23.67 -20.33 -3.31
CA GLY A 304 24.64 -19.42 -3.91
C GLY A 304 25.59 -18.80 -2.87
N SER A 305 26.32 -17.75 -3.27
CA SER A 305 27.25 -17.03 -2.38
C SER A 305 26.48 -16.14 -1.39
N VAL A 306 26.00 -16.75 -0.31
CA VAL A 306 25.16 -16.10 0.70
C VAL A 306 25.66 -16.40 2.11
N LYS A 307 25.77 -15.37 2.95
CA LYS A 307 25.93 -15.51 4.40
C LYS A 307 24.63 -15.18 5.12
N PRO A 308 24.29 -15.83 6.24
CA PRO A 308 22.99 -15.61 6.88
C PRO A 308 22.85 -14.20 7.48
N LEU A 309 23.82 -13.74 8.26
CA LEU A 309 23.68 -12.53 9.06
C LEU A 309 25.00 -11.76 9.16
N LEU A 310 24.90 -10.45 9.11
CA LEU A 310 25.89 -9.50 9.60
C LEU A 310 25.21 -8.56 10.61
N GLY A 311 25.77 -8.45 11.82
CA GLY A 311 25.19 -7.66 12.92
C GLY A 311 24.62 -8.54 14.04
N ASP A 312 23.90 -7.92 14.97
CA ASP A 312 23.40 -8.58 16.18
C ASP A 312 22.28 -9.58 15.85
N GLY A 313 22.38 -10.79 16.39
CA GLY A 313 21.36 -11.83 16.21
C GLY A 313 21.86 -13.26 16.33
N THR A 314 20.94 -14.19 16.09
CA THR A 314 21.17 -15.65 16.15
C THR A 314 20.70 -16.30 14.86
N VAL A 315 21.44 -17.31 14.41
CA VAL A 315 21.12 -18.12 13.21
C VAL A 315 20.91 -19.56 13.64
N ASN A 316 19.68 -20.08 13.47
CA ASN A 316 19.28 -21.43 13.87
C ASN A 316 18.58 -22.21 12.74
#